data_AF-A0A940GWL4-F1
#
_entry.id   AF-A0A940GWL4-F1
#
_cell.length_a   1.000
_cell.length_b   1.000
_cell.length_c   1.000
_cell.angle_alpha   90.00
_cell.angle_beta   90.00
_cell.angle_gamma   90.00
#
_symmetry.space_group_name_H-M   'P 1'
#
loop_
_entity.id
_entity.type
_entity.pdbx_description
1 polymer ?
#
loop_
_entity_poly.entity_id
_entity_poly.type
_entity_poly.pdbx_seq_one_letter_code
_entity_poly.pdbx_strand_id
1 'polypeptide(L)'
;MSGAVIELGEFLLPGASAAEGARVAAAFHREVGRLWEADRAAGIGWSDTLGAFVLELDPAMRGEDLGQAIARNVRDRARLTHGGPA
;
A
#
# COMPACT_ATOMS: atom_id res chain seq x y z
N MET A 1 5.26 -14.38 -16.76
CA MET A 1 4.30 -14.69 -15.68
C MET A 1 3.30 -13.55 -15.64
N SER A 2 2.03 -13.85 -15.90
CA SER A 2 0.93 -12.89 -15.87
C SER A 2 0.38 -12.83 -14.44
N GLY A 3 0.40 -11.67 -13.80
CA GLY A 3 -0.15 -11.53 -12.46
C GLY A 3 -0.59 -10.10 -12.17
N ALA A 4 -1.91 -9.91 -12.11
CA ALA A 4 -2.54 -8.83 -11.34
C ALA A 4 -3.94 -9.30 -10.96
N VAL A 5 -4.20 -9.45 -9.66
CA VAL A 5 -5.49 -9.07 -9.05
C VAL A 5 -5.18 -8.58 -7.64
N ILE A 6 -5.51 -7.33 -7.35
CA ILE A 6 -5.56 -6.80 -5.99
C ILE A 6 -7.03 -6.40 -5.75
N GLU A 7 -7.75 -7.17 -4.95
CA GLU A 7 -9.01 -6.70 -4.35
C GLU A 7 -8.68 -6.02 -3.03
N LEU A 8 -8.68 -4.69 -3.05
CA LEU A 8 -8.64 -3.90 -1.82
C LEU A 8 -10.08 -3.79 -1.33
N GLY A 9 -10.38 -4.55 -0.27
CA GLY A 9 -11.66 -4.46 0.44
C GLY A 9 -11.84 -3.08 1.11
N GLU A 10 -12.76 -3.00 2.06
CA GLU A 10 -13.00 -1.75 2.78
C GLU A 10 -11.75 -1.28 3.55
N PHE A 11 -11.28 -0.08 3.25
CA PHE A 11 -10.21 0.57 4.00
C PHE A 11 -10.80 1.21 5.26
N LEU A 12 -10.64 0.53 6.39
CA LEU A 12 -11.09 1.03 7.69
C LEU A 12 -9.92 1.66 8.44
N LEU A 13 -10.07 2.94 8.79
CA LEU A 13 -9.14 3.65 9.68
C LEU A 13 -9.81 3.85 11.04
N PRO A 14 -9.45 3.06 12.08
CA PRO A 14 -10.05 3.17 13.40
C PRO A 14 -9.89 4.58 13.98
N GLY A 15 -10.99 5.15 14.50
CA GLY A 15 -11.00 6.48 15.09
C GLY A 15 -11.06 7.65 14.10
N ALA A 16 -11.03 7.38 12.78
CA ALA A 16 -11.23 8.40 11.75
C ALA A 16 -12.72 8.56 11.39
N SER A 17 -13.08 9.76 10.95
CA SER A 17 -14.40 9.97 10.33
C SER A 17 -14.49 9.27 8.96
N ALA A 18 -15.69 8.95 8.49
CA ALA A 18 -15.88 8.35 7.17
C ALA A 18 -15.26 9.20 6.03
N ALA A 19 -15.35 10.53 6.12
CA ALA A 19 -14.76 11.44 5.15
C ALA A 19 -13.22 11.45 5.20
N GLU A 20 -12.63 11.24 6.37
CA GLU A 20 -11.19 11.09 6.51
C GLU A 20 -10.71 9.73 5.99
N GLY A 21 -11.39 8.65 6.35
CA GLY A 21 -11.12 7.31 5.83
C GLY A 21 -11.14 7.28 4.30
N ALA A 22 -12.15 7.90 3.68
CA ALA A 22 -12.25 8.00 2.22
C ALA A 22 -11.07 8.77 1.58
N ARG A 23 -10.61 9.87 2.21
CA ARG A 23 -9.47 10.65 1.72
C ARG A 23 -8.17 9.83 1.78
N VAL A 24 -7.94 9.13 2.89
CA VAL A 24 -6.76 8.28 3.08
C VAL A 24 -6.78 7.13 2.06
N ALA A 25 -7.93 6.46 1.90
CA ALA A 25 -8.09 5.36 0.95
C ALA A 25 -7.83 5.79 -0.50
N ALA A 26 -8.37 6.95 -0.92
CA ALA A 26 -8.15 7.47 -2.26
C ALA A 26 -6.67 7.79 -2.53
N ALA A 27 -5.97 8.38 -1.55
CA ALA A 27 -4.54 8.66 -1.65
C ALA A 27 -3.70 7.37 -1.71
N PHE A 28 -4.05 6.38 -0.88
CA PHE A 28 -3.43 5.05 -0.90
C PHE A 28 -3.57 4.38 -2.26
N HIS A 29 -4.79 4.28 -2.81
CA HIS A 29 -5.04 3.64 -4.11
C HIS A 29 -4.27 4.32 -5.25
N ARG A 30 -4.23 5.66 -5.26
CA ARG A 30 -3.48 6.42 -6.26
C ARG A 30 -1.98 6.15 -6.16
N GLU A 31 -1.42 6.20 -4.96
CA GLU A 31 0.01 6.04 -4.76
C GLU A 31 0.47 4.59 -5.00
N VAL A 32 -0.28 3.59 -4.53
CA VAL A 32 0.08 2.18 -4.74
C VAL A 32 0.05 1.81 -6.22
N GLY A 33 -0.92 2.32 -6.99
CA GLY A 33 -0.97 2.12 -8.44
C GLY A 33 0.22 2.77 -9.16
N ARG A 34 0.59 4.00 -8.78
CA ARG A 34 1.77 4.69 -9.33
C ARG A 34 3.06 3.92 -9.05
N LEU A 35 3.22 3.43 -7.83
CA LEU A 35 4.38 2.66 -7.40
C LEU A 35 4.48 1.31 -8.12
N TRP A 36 3.35 0.62 -8.29
CA TRP A 36 3.28 -0.64 -9.02
C TRP A 36 3.73 -0.47 -10.47
N GLU A 37 3.21 0.54 -11.17
CA GLU A 37 3.59 0.79 -12.57
C GLU A 37 5.08 1.12 -12.71
N ALA A 38 5.64 1.89 -11.77
CA ALA A 38 7.07 2.20 -11.75
C ALA A 38 7.93 0.94 -11.55
N ASP A 39 7.57 0.07 -10.61
CA ASP A 39 8.31 -1.16 -10.33
C ASP A 39 8.16 -2.18 -11.46
N ARG A 40 6.96 -2.30 -12.03
CA ARG A 40 6.68 -3.14 -13.21
C ARG A 40 7.54 -2.71 -14.40
N ALA A 41 7.63 -1.42 -14.67
CA ALA A 41 8.48 -0.87 -15.73
C ALA A 41 9.98 -1.15 -15.50
N ALA A 42 10.39 -1.29 -14.23
CA ALA A 42 11.75 -1.65 -13.83
C ALA A 42 11.98 -3.17 -13.73
N GLY A 43 11.00 -4.01 -14.07
CA GLY A 43 11.11 -5.48 -13.97
C GLY A 43 11.07 -6.02 -12.54
N ILE A 44 10.60 -5.22 -11.57
CA ILE A 44 10.48 -5.62 -10.16
C ILE A 44 9.06 -6.15 -9.93
N GLY A 45 8.95 -7.42 -9.55
CA GLY A 45 7.68 -8.05 -9.17
C GLY A 45 7.33 -7.80 -7.69
N TRP A 46 6.03 -7.76 -7.38
CA TRP A 46 5.53 -7.74 -6.01
C TRP A 46 4.70 -8.99 -5.75
N SER A 47 4.80 -9.54 -4.54
CA SER A 47 3.80 -10.47 -4.03
C SER A 47 3.67 -10.26 -2.54
N ASP A 48 2.44 -10.15 -2.06
CA ASP A 48 2.18 -10.28 -0.63
C ASP A 48 0.85 -10.99 -0.44
N THR A 49 0.75 -11.69 0.69
CA THR A 49 -0.53 -12.19 1.20
C THR A 49 -0.80 -11.33 2.42
N LEU A 50 -1.71 -10.36 2.28
CA LEU A 50 -2.08 -9.46 3.36
C LEU A 50 -2.76 -10.26 4.47
N GLY A 51 -1.97 -10.72 5.45
CA GLY A 51 -2.44 -10.93 6.80
C GLY A 51 -2.61 -9.58 7.52
N ALA A 52 -2.28 -9.52 8.81
CA ALA A 52 -2.11 -8.25 9.50
C ALA A 52 -0.67 -7.73 9.33
N PHE A 53 -0.50 -6.45 8.99
CA PHE A 53 0.80 -5.78 9.04
C PHE A 53 0.69 -4.54 9.93
N VAL A 54 1.63 -4.40 10.86
CA VAL A 54 1.71 -3.24 11.75
C VAL A 54 2.51 -2.17 11.04
N LEU A 55 1.97 -0.95 11.02
CA LEU A 55 2.63 0.22 10.45
C LEU A 55 3.05 1.16 11.56
N GLU A 56 4.34 1.47 11.62
CA GLU A 56 4.85 2.58 12.41
C GLU A 56 4.73 3.86 11.57
N LEU A 57 3.62 4.57 11.73
CA LEU A 57 3.36 5.85 11.07
C LEU A 57 3.42 6.97 12.09
N ASP A 58 3.87 8.14 11.65
CA ASP A 58 3.81 9.35 12.47
C ASP A 58 2.34 9.64 12.82
N PRO A 59 1.98 9.68 14.11
CA PRO A 59 0.61 9.92 14.55
C PRO A 59 0.07 11.29 14.15
N ALA A 60 0.92 12.22 13.68
CA ALA A 60 0.50 13.50 13.12
C ALA A 60 0.09 13.42 11.63
N MET A 61 0.42 12.35 10.89
CA MET A 61 0.02 12.20 9.48
C MET A 61 -1.49 12.06 9.34
N ARG A 62 -2.06 12.75 8.35
CA ARG A 62 -3.51 12.75 8.08
C ARG A 62 -3.77 12.74 6.58
N GLY A 63 -4.97 12.30 6.20
CA GLY A 63 -5.48 12.42 4.83
C GLY A 63 -4.53 11.85 3.78
N GLU A 64 -4.07 12.71 2.87
CA GLU A 64 -3.25 12.29 1.73
C GLU A 64 -1.88 11.74 2.12
N ASP A 65 -1.16 12.43 3.01
CA ASP A 65 0.18 12.01 3.45
C ASP A 65 0.14 10.63 4.09
N LEU A 66 -0.91 10.38 4.90
CA LEU A 66 -1.13 9.09 5.54
C LEU A 66 -1.37 7.99 4.49
N GLY A 67 -2.25 8.23 3.51
CA GLY A 67 -2.53 7.25 2.46
C GLY A 67 -1.31 6.91 1.62
N GLN A 68 -0.51 7.92 1.27
CA GLN A 68 0.74 7.71 0.54
C GLN A 68 1.79 6.95 1.37
N ALA A 69 1.89 7.24 2.68
CA ALA A 69 2.81 6.54 3.57
C ALA A 69 2.45 5.06 3.69
N ILE A 70 1.16 4.73 3.78
CA ILE A 70 0.67 3.35 3.79
C ILE A 70 1.05 2.64 2.49
N ALA A 71 0.85 3.30 1.33
CA ALA A 71 1.20 2.72 0.03
C ALA A 71 2.68 2.37 -0.10
N ARG A 72 3.57 3.25 0.37
CA ARG A 72 5.01 3.01 0.39
C ARG A 72 5.38 1.79 1.24
N ASN A 73 4.80 1.68 2.44
CA ASN A 73 5.06 0.53 3.30
C ASN A 73 4.55 -0.80 2.70
N VAL A 74 3.36 -0.78 2.07
CA VAL A 74 2.82 -1.96 1.37
C VAL A 74 3.77 -2.42 0.26
N ARG A 75 4.26 -1.49 -0.57
CA ARG A 75 5.27 -1.79 -1.59
C ARG A 75 6.52 -2.41 -0.98
N ASP A 76 7.10 -1.74 0.02
CA ASP A 76 8.40 -2.16 0.56
C ASP A 76 8.31 -3.56 1.15
N ARG A 77 7.22 -3.86 1.85
CA ARG A 77 6.91 -5.21 2.33
C ARG A 77 6.75 -6.22 1.18
N ALA A 78 5.93 -5.90 0.18
CA ALA A 78 5.66 -6.80 -0.94
C ALA A 78 6.91 -7.12 -1.78
N ARG A 79 7.91 -6.23 -1.77
CA ARG A 79 9.24 -6.46 -2.37
C ARG A 79 10.12 -7.36 -1.50
N LEU A 80 10.04 -7.25 -0.17
CA LEU A 80 10.83 -8.08 0.76
C LEU A 80 10.44 -9.56 0.72
N THR A 81 9.17 -9.87 0.43
CA THR A 81 8.71 -11.27 0.27
C THR A 81 9.42 -11.99 -0.90
N HIS A 82 10.04 -11.25 -1.83
CA HIS A 82 10.88 -11.77 -2.92
C HIS A 82 12.40 -11.78 -2.60
N GLY A 83 12.79 -11.57 -1.34
CA GLY A 83 14.18 -11.39 -0.90
C GLY A 83 14.93 -12.64 -0.42
N GLY A 84 14.69 -13.83 -0.98
CA GLY A 84 15.66 -14.93 -0.89
C GLY A 84 16.62 -14.86 -2.09
N PRO A 85 17.95 -14.98 -1.92
CA PRO A 85 18.86 -14.94 -3.06
C PRO A 85 18.53 -16.06 -4.05
N ALA A 86 18.61 -15.72 -5.34
CA ALA A 86 18.55 -16.66 -6.46
C ALA A 86 19.68 -17.69 -6.40
#